data_AF-A0A7V0U5F6-F1
#
_entry.id   AF-A0A7V0U5F6-F1
#
_cell.length_a   1.000
_cell.length_b   1.000
_cell.length_c   1.000
_cell.angle_alpha   90.00
_cell.angle_beta   90.00
_cell.angle_gamma   90.00
#
_symmetry.space_group_name_H-M   'P 1'
#
loop_
_entity.id
_entity.type
_entity.pdbx_description
1 polymer ?
#
loop_
_entity_poly.entity_id
_entity_poly.type
_entity_poly.pdbx_seq_one_letter_code
_entity_poly.pdbx_strand_id
1 'polypeptide(L)'
;MRRASLGLAVIILLTVSITAASVEYPVVIREVAVAGNEEIRTREILEAVPFGASDEIEEADLRSAVQAIHDLGWFGEVYWDPDALTEGRVVFVVEENPVIERIVITGNDHRQSHYLLGVKIYDVRLMSTLRIKQILWGEEIR
;
A
#
# COMPACT_ATOMS: atom_id res chain seq x y z
N MET A 1 25.09 50.47 -31.29
CA MET A 1 25.77 49.25 -30.79
C MET A 1 25.33 48.93 -29.35
N ARG A 2 24.06 48.54 -29.12
CA ARG A 2 23.50 48.27 -27.78
C ARG A 2 22.42 47.17 -27.79
N ARG A 3 22.58 46.16 -28.67
CA ARG A 3 21.67 45.00 -28.75
C ARG A 3 22.35 43.66 -28.47
N ALA A 4 23.68 43.66 -28.28
CA ALA A 4 24.47 42.45 -28.03
C ALA A 4 24.54 42.05 -26.54
N SER A 5 24.24 42.97 -25.60
CA SER A 5 24.33 42.70 -24.16
C SER A 5 23.09 42.02 -23.57
N LEU A 6 21.92 42.10 -24.21
CA LEU A 6 20.71 41.41 -23.75
C LEU A 6 20.71 39.91 -24.09
N GLY A 7 21.30 39.51 -25.22
CA GLY A 7 21.37 38.11 -25.63
C GLY A 7 22.27 37.26 -24.72
N LEU A 8 23.33 37.86 -24.17
CA LEU A 8 24.27 37.16 -23.30
C LEU A 8 23.68 36.86 -21.91
N ALA A 9 22.82 37.74 -21.38
CA ALA A 9 22.17 37.54 -20.08
C ALA A 9 21.11 36.42 -20.11
N VAL A 10 20.43 36.23 -21.25
CA VAL A 10 19.44 35.15 -21.42
C VAL A 10 20.10 33.78 -21.58
N ILE A 11 21.31 33.73 -22.14
CA ILE A 11 22.10 32.49 -22.28
C ILE A 11 22.65 32.03 -20.92
N ILE A 12 23.04 32.96 -20.04
CA ILE A 12 23.53 32.64 -18.68
C ILE A 12 22.38 32.18 -17.76
N LEU A 13 21.14 32.62 -17.99
CA LEU A 13 19.98 32.18 -17.21
C LEU A 13 19.49 30.77 -17.58
N LEU A 14 19.86 30.25 -18.76
CA LEU A 14 19.49 28.91 -19.24
C LEU A 14 20.43 27.80 -18.76
N THR A 15 21.63 28.16 -18.26
CA THR A 15 22.63 27.20 -17.75
C THR A 15 22.49 26.89 -16.27
N VAL A 16 21.58 27.54 -15.55
CA VAL A 16 21.16 27.09 -14.21
C VAL A 16 20.19 25.92 -14.39
N SER A 17 20.68 24.87 -15.04
CA SER A 17 20.03 23.57 -15.06
C SER A 17 20.01 23.07 -13.62
N ILE A 18 18.80 22.80 -13.15
CA ILE A 18 18.50 22.17 -11.88
C ILE A 18 19.43 20.97 -11.71
N THR A 19 20.42 21.08 -10.84
CA THR A 19 21.19 19.92 -10.38
C THR A 19 20.26 19.13 -9.48
N ALA A 20 19.45 18.26 -10.07
CA ALA A 20 18.84 17.18 -9.33
C ALA A 20 19.99 16.30 -8.84
N ALA A 21 20.16 16.20 -7.52
CA ALA A 21 21.06 15.23 -6.94
C ALA A 21 20.58 13.85 -7.42
N SER A 22 21.37 13.24 -8.30
CA SER A 22 21.11 11.89 -8.80
C SER A 22 21.81 10.94 -7.83
N VAL A 23 21.07 9.98 -7.31
CA VAL A 23 21.68 8.87 -6.57
C VAL A 23 22.37 7.98 -7.60
N GLU A 24 23.67 7.75 -7.41
CA GLU A 24 24.45 6.87 -8.26
C GLU A 24 24.29 5.43 -7.75
N TYR A 25 23.75 4.57 -8.61
CA TYR A 25 23.57 3.14 -8.33
C TYR A 25 24.72 2.34 -8.94
N PRO A 26 25.06 1.17 -8.36
CA PRO A 26 24.41 0.54 -7.19
C PRO A 26 24.80 1.18 -5.84
N VAL A 27 23.91 1.05 -4.84
CA VAL A 27 24.12 1.61 -3.49
C VAL A 27 24.21 0.50 -2.46
N VAL A 28 25.23 0.55 -1.59
CA VAL A 28 25.35 -0.36 -0.44
C VAL A 28 24.50 0.14 0.72
N ILE A 29 23.54 -0.67 1.15
CA ILE A 29 22.62 -0.33 2.22
C ILE A 29 23.24 -0.62 3.58
N ARG A 30 23.12 0.31 4.52
CA ARG A 30 23.59 0.17 5.90
C ARG A 30 22.46 -0.24 6.84
N GLU A 31 21.26 0.23 6.57
CA GLU A 31 20.08 0.02 7.40
C GLU A 31 18.82 0.21 6.56
N VAL A 32 17.80 -0.60 6.88
CA VAL A 32 16.45 -0.48 6.34
C VAL A 32 15.50 -0.18 7.51
N ALA A 33 14.71 0.86 7.37
CA ALA A 33 13.76 1.31 8.37
C ALA A 33 12.40 1.61 7.74
N VAL A 34 11.37 1.71 8.59
CA VAL A 34 10.00 2.06 8.19
C VAL A 34 9.50 3.18 9.08
N ALA A 35 8.74 4.11 8.49
CA ALA A 35 8.10 5.22 9.18
C ALA A 35 6.64 5.36 8.73
N GLY A 36 5.78 5.87 9.61
CA GLY A 36 4.36 6.11 9.33
C GLY A 36 3.41 4.96 9.68
N ASN A 37 3.94 3.82 10.12
CA ASN A 37 3.13 2.73 10.67
C ASN A 37 2.71 3.00 12.13
N GLU A 38 1.47 2.68 12.48
CA GLU A 38 0.87 2.85 13.81
C GLU A 38 0.33 1.52 14.35
N GLU A 39 -0.60 0.87 13.63
CA GLU A 39 -1.19 -0.40 14.04
C GLU A 39 -0.38 -1.60 13.53
N ILE A 40 0.20 -1.50 12.33
CA ILE A 40 1.01 -2.58 11.74
C ILE A 40 2.41 -2.52 12.33
N ARG A 41 2.94 -3.67 12.76
CA ARG A 41 4.28 -3.69 13.39
C ARG A 41 5.34 -3.54 12.32
N THR A 42 6.33 -2.68 12.57
CA THR A 42 7.47 -2.46 11.67
C THR A 42 8.13 -3.75 11.18
N ARG A 43 8.28 -4.75 12.06
CA ARG A 43 8.85 -6.05 11.69
C ARG A 43 8.09 -6.79 10.58
N GLU A 44 6.75 -6.69 10.56
CA GLU A 44 5.91 -7.36 9.57
C GLU A 44 6.05 -6.71 8.20
N ILE A 45 6.31 -5.40 8.18
CA ILE A 45 6.58 -4.63 6.96
C ILE A 45 7.97 -4.99 6.42
N LEU A 46 8.97 -5.06 7.30
CA LEU A 46 10.35 -5.40 6.94
C LEU A 46 10.48 -6.84 6.40
N GLU A 47 9.63 -7.78 6.82
CA GLU A 47 9.59 -9.14 6.27
C GLU A 47 9.22 -9.19 4.78
N ALA A 48 8.54 -8.16 4.26
CA ALA A 48 8.21 -8.05 2.84
C ALA A 48 9.36 -7.45 1.99
N VAL A 49 10.37 -6.86 2.62
CA VAL A 49 11.49 -6.22 1.91
C VAL A 49 12.49 -7.29 1.45
N PRO A 50 12.85 -7.35 0.15
CA PRO A 50 13.64 -8.44 -0.41
C PRO A 50 15.16 -8.33 -0.13
N PHE A 51 15.61 -7.24 0.46
CA PHE A 51 17.01 -6.96 0.78
C PHE A 51 17.14 -6.44 2.21
N GLY A 52 18.35 -6.52 2.76
CA GLY A 52 18.68 -6.08 4.10
C GLY A 52 19.91 -5.18 4.16
N ALA A 53 20.42 -4.99 5.37
CA ALA A 53 21.67 -4.28 5.58
C ALA A 53 22.85 -5.07 4.97
N SER A 54 23.81 -4.34 4.42
CA SER A 54 25.00 -4.81 3.68
C SER A 54 24.75 -5.31 2.26
N ASP A 55 23.50 -5.31 1.79
CA ASP A 55 23.20 -5.63 0.40
C ASP A 55 23.50 -4.43 -0.52
N GLU A 56 23.90 -4.75 -1.74
CA GLU A 56 24.08 -3.79 -2.82
C GLU A 56 22.82 -3.82 -3.70
N ILE A 57 22.15 -2.67 -3.85
CA ILE A 57 20.84 -2.60 -4.51
C ILE A 57 20.83 -1.60 -5.67
N GLU A 58 19.95 -1.87 -6.62
CA GLU A 58 19.58 -0.99 -7.72
C GLU A 58 18.25 -0.28 -7.42
N GLU A 59 17.92 0.78 -8.18
CA GLU A 59 16.61 1.46 -8.05
C GLU A 59 15.43 0.49 -8.29
N ALA A 60 15.64 -0.53 -9.11
CA ALA A 60 14.63 -1.56 -9.38
C ALA A 60 14.27 -2.36 -8.11
N ASP A 61 15.23 -2.57 -7.21
CA ASP A 61 15.00 -3.29 -5.95
C ASP A 61 14.17 -2.45 -4.98
N LEU A 62 14.44 -1.14 -4.89
CA LEU A 62 13.62 -0.20 -4.13
C LEU A 62 12.17 -0.21 -4.62
N ARG A 63 11.96 -0.16 -5.94
CA ARG A 63 10.62 -0.22 -6.53
C ARG A 63 9.92 -1.54 -6.25
N SER A 64 10.67 -2.64 -6.26
CA SER A 64 10.15 -3.97 -5.97
C SER A 64 9.76 -4.11 -4.50
N ALA A 65 10.55 -3.52 -3.58
CA ALA A 65 10.22 -3.44 -2.17
C ALA A 65 8.97 -2.58 -1.89
N VAL A 66 8.83 -1.42 -2.54
CA VAL A 66 7.61 -0.60 -2.45
C VAL A 66 6.38 -1.41 -2.90
N GLN A 67 6.48 -2.14 -4.01
CA GLN A 67 5.39 -2.99 -4.47
C GLN A 67 5.08 -4.11 -3.48
N ALA A 68 6.10 -4.79 -2.95
CA ALA A 68 5.92 -5.88 -1.98
C ALA A 68 5.24 -5.39 -0.68
N ILE A 69 5.60 -4.20 -0.19
CA ILE A 69 4.96 -3.58 0.97
C ILE A 69 3.51 -3.19 0.64
N HIS A 70 3.26 -2.61 -0.53
CA HIS A 70 1.90 -2.27 -0.97
C HIS A 70 1.01 -3.52 -1.10
N ASP A 71 1.56 -4.64 -1.59
CA ASP A 71 0.84 -5.91 -1.78
C ASP A 71 0.42 -6.58 -0.46
N LEU A 72 0.93 -6.12 0.68
CA LEU A 72 0.40 -6.50 2.00
C LEU A 72 -1.06 -6.04 2.18
N GLY A 73 -1.50 -5.01 1.44
CA GLY A 73 -2.89 -4.52 1.44
C GLY A 73 -3.25 -3.63 2.62
N TRP A 74 -2.30 -3.33 3.50
CA TRP A 74 -2.52 -2.51 4.70
C TRP A 74 -2.32 -1.02 4.50
N PHE A 75 -1.66 -0.62 3.41
CA PHE A 75 -1.25 0.76 3.19
C PHE A 75 -1.93 1.37 1.97
N GLY A 76 -2.37 2.61 2.08
CA GLY A 76 -2.93 3.39 0.97
C GLY A 76 -1.84 4.06 0.13
N GLU A 77 -0.71 4.40 0.77
CA GLU A 77 0.45 4.99 0.12
C GLU A 77 1.74 4.36 0.67
N VAL A 78 2.70 4.11 -0.23
CA VAL A 78 4.02 3.55 0.09
C VAL A 78 5.05 4.21 -0.82
N TYR A 79 6.10 4.79 -0.24
CA TYR A 79 7.27 5.31 -0.96
C TYR A 79 8.54 5.17 -0.11
N TRP A 80 9.69 5.52 -0.68
CA TRP A 80 10.94 5.61 0.08
C TRP A 80 11.41 7.06 0.17
N ASP A 81 12.08 7.41 1.26
CA ASP A 81 12.72 8.71 1.44
C ASP A 81 14.03 8.77 0.63
N PRO A 82 14.14 9.61 -0.42
CA PRO A 82 15.36 9.74 -1.22
C PRO A 82 16.50 10.41 -0.45
N ASP A 83 16.22 11.24 0.55
CA ASP A 83 17.26 11.95 1.31
C ASP A 83 17.96 11.00 2.30
N ALA A 84 17.23 10.03 2.84
CA ALA A 84 17.82 8.97 3.67
C ALA A 84 18.79 8.09 2.87
N LEU A 85 18.51 7.87 1.58
CA LEU A 85 19.31 6.99 0.72
C LEU A 85 20.73 7.54 0.52
N THR A 86 20.91 8.87 0.52
CA THR A 86 22.23 9.52 0.49
C THR A 86 23.12 9.18 1.69
N GLU A 87 22.55 8.74 2.81
CA GLU A 87 23.30 8.26 3.99
C GLU A 87 23.52 6.73 3.99
N GLY A 88 23.13 6.05 2.91
CA GLY A 88 23.11 4.59 2.83
C GLY A 88 21.99 3.97 3.66
N ARG A 89 20.94 4.72 3.99
CA ARG A 89 19.80 4.26 4.79
C ARG A 89 18.54 4.25 3.93
N VAL A 90 17.82 3.14 3.90
CA VAL A 90 16.53 3.08 3.19
C VAL A 90 15.42 3.26 4.23
N VAL A 91 14.63 4.33 4.09
CA VAL A 91 13.45 4.54 4.94
C VAL A 91 12.22 4.43 4.06
N PHE A 92 11.41 3.39 4.29
CA PHE A 92 10.09 3.28 3.67
C PHE A 92 9.07 4.06 4.48
N VAL A 93 8.40 5.00 3.83
CA VAL A 93 7.30 5.77 4.44
C VAL A 93 5.99 5.16 3.97
N VAL A 94 5.13 4.83 4.93
CA VAL A 94 3.84 4.20 4.69
C VAL A 94 2.69 5.02 5.30
N GLU A 95 1.54 5.02 4.64
CA GLU A 95 0.28 5.52 5.20
C GLU A 95 -0.70 4.36 5.37
N GLU A 96 -1.05 4.03 6.62
CA GLU A 96 -1.96 2.94 6.94
C GLU A 96 -3.40 3.22 6.47
N ASN A 97 -4.05 2.18 5.98
CA ASN A 97 -5.47 2.22 5.65
C ASN A 97 -6.29 2.45 6.92
N PRO A 98 -7.40 3.23 6.84
CA PRO A 98 -8.23 3.49 8.00
C PRO A 98 -8.87 2.21 8.54
N VAL A 99 -8.92 2.11 9.87
CA VAL A 99 -9.58 0.99 10.55
C VAL A 99 -11.10 1.07 10.32
N ILE A 100 -11.67 0.03 9.70
CA ILE A 100 -13.10 -0.03 9.43
C ILE A 100 -13.85 -0.50 10.68
N GLU A 101 -14.51 0.42 11.38
CA GLU A 101 -15.31 0.06 12.57
C GLU A 101 -16.65 -0.60 12.24
N ARG A 102 -17.29 -0.16 11.14
CA ARG A 102 -18.63 -0.62 10.78
C ARG A 102 -18.89 -0.51 9.29
N ILE A 103 -19.47 -1.57 8.72
CA ILE A 103 -20.04 -1.58 7.38
C ILE A 103 -21.56 -1.76 7.51
N VAL A 104 -22.33 -0.80 7.03
CA VAL A 104 -23.81 -0.85 7.02
C VAL A 104 -24.29 -1.02 5.59
N ILE A 105 -25.05 -2.08 5.35
CA ILE A 105 -25.58 -2.39 4.03
C ILE A 105 -27.11 -2.32 4.10
N THR A 106 -27.71 -1.39 3.35
CA THR A 106 -29.16 -1.15 3.34
C THR A 106 -29.77 -1.48 1.98
N GLY A 107 -31.04 -1.87 1.97
CA GLY A 107 -31.78 -2.11 0.72
C GLY A 107 -31.53 -3.47 0.07
N ASN A 108 -31.02 -4.45 0.82
CA ASN A 108 -30.82 -5.80 0.30
C ASN A 108 -32.17 -6.56 0.29
N ASP A 109 -32.93 -6.47 -0.80
CA ASP A 109 -34.22 -7.15 -1.00
C ASP A 109 -34.16 -8.32 -1.99
N HIS A 110 -32.96 -8.57 -2.54
CA HIS A 110 -32.73 -9.64 -3.51
C HIS A 110 -33.04 -11.02 -2.92
N ARG A 111 -33.67 -11.87 -3.73
CA ARG A 111 -34.05 -13.25 -3.37
C ARG A 111 -33.07 -14.32 -3.86
N GLN A 112 -32.06 -13.90 -4.61
CA GLN A 112 -31.03 -14.78 -5.14
C GLN A 112 -29.77 -14.66 -4.29
N SER A 113 -29.08 -15.78 -4.09
CA SER A 113 -27.81 -15.77 -3.39
C SER A 113 -26.75 -15.03 -4.20
N HIS A 114 -26.00 -14.15 -3.55
CA HIS A 114 -24.84 -13.49 -4.13
C HIS A 114 -23.74 -13.32 -3.08
N TYR A 115 -22.53 -12.95 -3.49
CA TYR A 115 -21.44 -12.66 -2.57
C TYR A 115 -21.38 -11.18 -2.27
N LEU A 116 -21.23 -10.84 -1.00
CA LEU A 116 -20.96 -9.48 -0.54
C LEU A 116 -19.82 -9.56 0.46
N LEU A 117 -18.70 -8.90 0.16
CA LEU A 117 -17.49 -8.94 0.99
C LEU A 117 -16.99 -10.38 1.24
N GLY A 118 -17.05 -11.24 0.22
CA GLY A 118 -16.67 -12.65 0.33
C GLY A 118 -17.68 -13.53 1.07
N VAL A 119 -18.74 -12.96 1.65
CA VAL A 119 -19.80 -13.70 2.34
C VAL A 119 -20.95 -13.97 1.38
N LYS A 120 -21.36 -15.24 1.26
CA LYS A 120 -22.55 -15.61 0.48
C LYS A 120 -23.81 -15.25 1.25
N ILE A 121 -24.46 -14.17 0.84
CA ILE A 121 -25.74 -13.72 1.39
C ILE A 121 -26.90 -14.46 0.71
N TYR A 122 -28.00 -14.67 1.43
CA TYR A 122 -29.20 -15.41 0.99
C TYR A 122 -29.01 -16.88 0.61
N ASP A 123 -27.91 -17.52 1.04
CA ASP A 123 -27.71 -18.96 0.82
C ASP A 123 -28.72 -19.80 1.61
N VAL A 124 -29.06 -19.34 2.82
CA VAL A 124 -30.13 -19.93 3.62
C VAL A 124 -31.45 -19.38 3.11
N ARG A 125 -32.30 -20.25 2.55
CA ARG A 125 -33.71 -19.90 2.36
C ARG A 125 -34.23 -19.42 3.71
N LEU A 126 -34.77 -18.20 3.77
CA LEU A 126 -35.64 -17.77 4.87
C LEU A 126 -36.76 -18.80 4.95
N MET A 127 -36.58 -19.81 5.80
CA MET A 127 -37.58 -20.84 6.02
C MET A 127 -38.72 -20.18 6.79
N SER A 128 -39.94 -20.37 6.32
CA SER A 128 -41.09 -19.96 7.11
C SER A 128 -41.05 -20.68 8.46
N THR A 129 -41.55 -20.03 9.50
CA THR A 129 -41.64 -20.60 10.86
C THR A 129 -42.34 -21.97 10.85
N LEU A 130 -43.24 -22.20 9.88
CA LEU A 130 -43.91 -23.48 9.63
C LEU A 130 -42.94 -24.58 9.18
N ARG A 131 -42.01 -24.28 8.25
CA ARG A 131 -41.02 -25.25 7.76
C ARG A 131 -40.02 -25.62 8.84
N ILE A 132 -39.60 -24.65 9.67
CA ILE A 132 -38.75 -24.88 10.85
C ILE A 132 -39.47 -25.83 11.83
N LYS A 133 -40.73 -25.54 12.13
CA LYS A 133 -41.57 -26.38 12.99
C LYS A 133 -41.76 -27.81 12.46
N GLN A 134 -41.97 -27.99 11.16
CA GLN A 134 -42.10 -29.32 10.55
C GLN A 134 -40.80 -30.15 10.62
N ILE A 135 -39.63 -29.52 10.50
CA ILE A 135 -38.35 -30.20 10.63
C ILE A 135 -38.12 -30.61 12.09
N LEU A 136 -38.33 -29.69 13.04
CA LEU A 136 -38.17 -29.96 14.47
C LEU A 136 -39.14 -31.04 15.00
N TRP A 137 -40.38 -31.07 14.50
CA TRP A 137 -41.33 -32.13 14.83
C TRP A 137 -41.10 -33.43 14.05
N GLY A 138 -40.45 -33.37 12.88
CA GLY A 138 -40.10 -34.56 12.09
C GLY A 138 -38.86 -35.29 12.62
N GLU A 139 -37.98 -34.58 13.33
CA GLU A 139 -36.79 -35.11 14.00
C GLU A 139 -36.97 -35.24 15.52
N GLU A 140 -38.21 -35.28 16.04
CA GLU A 140 -38.44 -35.63 17.43
C GLU A 140 -37.85 -37.04 17.69
N ILE A 141 -36.64 -37.02 18.27
CA ILE A 141 -35.87 -38.15 18.77
C ILE A 141 -36.82 -38.98 19.64
N ARG A 142 -37.05 -40.23 19.23
CA ARG A 142 -37.56 -41.27 20.11
C ARG A 142 -36.58 -41.57 21.23
#